data_AF-A0A453LQR8-F1
#
_entry.id   AF-A0A453LQR8-F1
#
_cell.length_a   1.000
_cell.length_b   1.000
_cell.length_c   1.000
_cell.angle_alpha   90.00
_cell.angle_beta   90.00
_cell.angle_gamma   90.00
#
_symmetry.space_group_name_H-M   'P 1'
#
loop_
_entity.id
_entity.type
_entity.pdbx_description
1 polymer ?
#
loop_
_entity_poly.entity_id
_entity_poly.type
_entity_poly.pdbx_seq_one_letter_code
_entity_poly.pdbx_strand_id
1 'polypeptide(L)' 'ELIRMERDCSAHNYHPIPMVFSKGEGSHILDPEGNKYIDFLSAYSAVNQ' A
#
# COMPACT_ATOMS: atom_id res chain seq x y z
N GLU A 1 -7.49 6.86 8.95
CA GLU A 1 -8.88 6.34 8.96
C GLU A 1 -9.01 4.98 8.28
N LEU A 2 -8.44 4.81 7.09
CA LEU A 2 -8.57 3.59 6.27
C LEU A 2 -8.13 2.29 6.98
N ILE A 3 -7.03 2.30 7.74
CA ILE A 3 -6.59 1.12 8.54
C ILE A 3 -7.64 0.71 9.58
N ARG A 4 -8.33 1.68 10.20
CA ARG A 4 -9.42 1.38 11.15
C ARG A 4 -10.60 0.75 10.42
N MET A 5 -10.97 1.29 9.25
CA MET A 5 -12.06 0.74 8.44
C MET A 5 -11.76 -0.69 7.96
N GLU A 6 -10.53 -0.96 7.52
CA GLU A 6 -10.11 -2.32 7.12
C GLU A 6 -10.21 -3.29 8.30
N ARG A 7 -9.72 -2.91 9.48
CA ARG A 7 -9.87 -3.69 10.71
C ARG A 7 -11.34 -3.97 11.07
N ASP A 8 -12.22 -2.99 10.95
CA ASP A 8 -13.61 -3.14 11.41
C ASP A 8 -14.51 -3.86 10.38
N CYS A 9 -14.16 -3.79 9.09
CA CYS A 9 -15.02 -4.26 8.00
C CYS A 9 -14.47 -5.45 7.20
N SER A 10 -13.20 -5.84 7.38
CA SER A 10 -12.55 -6.92 6.60
C SER A 10 -12.09 -8.07 7.50
N ALA A 11 -11.87 -9.25 6.88
CA ALA A 11 -11.31 -10.41 7.56
C ALA A 11 -9.82 -10.19 7.90
N HIS A 12 -9.37 -10.70 9.06
CA HIS A 12 -8.01 -10.47 9.57
C HIS A 12 -7.04 -11.59 9.17
N ASN A 13 -6.86 -11.81 7.87
CA ASN A 13 -5.97 -12.84 7.33
C ASN A 13 -4.59 -12.32 6.92
N TYR A 14 -4.36 -11.00 6.96
CA TYR A 14 -3.08 -10.37 6.70
C TYR A 14 -2.61 -9.53 7.90
N HIS A 15 -1.29 -9.32 7.97
CA HIS A 15 -0.66 -8.37 8.88
C HIS A 15 0.18 -7.37 8.06
N PRO A 16 -0.46 -6.39 7.39
CA PRO A 16 0.22 -5.48 6.50
C PRO A 16 1.13 -4.51 7.27
N ILE A 17 2.14 -3.97 6.58
CA ILE A 17 2.87 -2.79 7.06
C ILE A 17 1.84 -1.66 7.27
N PRO A 18 1.89 -0.89 8.36
CA PRO A 18 0.87 0.11 8.70
C PRO A 18 0.98 1.36 7.83
N MET A 19 0.73 1.21 6.53
CA MET A 19 0.87 2.22 5.50
C MET A 19 -0.23 2.03 4.45
N VAL A 20 -0.66 3.13 3.84
CA VAL A 20 -1.70 3.13 2.80
C VAL A 20 -1.13 3.83 1.58
N PHE A 21 -1.37 3.25 0.40
CA PHE A 21 -0.98 3.84 -0.88
C PHE A 21 -2.20 4.39 -1.61
N SER A 22 -2.05 5.54 -2.27
CA SER A 22 -3.10 6.23 -3.04
C SER A 22 -2.85 6.19 -4.55
N LYS A 23 -1.57 6.21 -4.98
CA LYS A 23 -1.16 6.15 -6.40
C LYS A 23 0.17 5.42 -6.56
N GLY A 24 0.33 4.70 -7.67
CA GLY A 24 1.62 4.13 -8.11
C GLY A 24 1.97 4.55 -9.54
N GLU A 25 3.26 4.80 -9.82
CA GLU A 25 3.80 5.15 -11.13
C GLU A 25 5.27 4.71 -11.25
N GLY A 26 5.55 3.74 -12.12
CA GLY A 26 6.88 3.09 -12.19
C GLY A 26 7.26 2.47 -10.84
N SER A 27 8.49 2.71 -10.38
CA SER A 27 8.98 2.28 -9.07
C SER A 27 8.55 3.17 -7.90
N HIS A 28 7.66 4.14 -8.14
CA HIS A 28 7.22 5.08 -7.12
C HIS A 28 5.78 4.88 -6.69
N ILE A 29 5.54 5.05 -5.39
CA ILE A 29 4.22 5.03 -4.78
C ILE A 29 4.02 6.28 -3.93
N LEU A 30 2.78 6.75 -3.85
CA LEU A 30 2.37 7.88 -3.02
C LEU A 30 1.38 7.41 -1.97
N ASP A 31 1.43 7.99 -0.78
CA ASP A 31 0.36 7.88 0.22
C ASP A 31 -0.74 8.95 -0.01
N PRO A 32 -1.87 8.90 0.71
CA PRO A 32 -2.94 9.92 0.58
C PRO A 32 -2.51 11.34 0.97
N GLU A 33 -1.48 11.48 1.82
CA GLU A 33 -0.92 12.75 2.27
C GLU A 33 0.08 13.35 1.27
N GLY A 34 0.44 12.61 0.22
CA GLY A 34 1.32 13.04 -0.87
C GLY A 34 2.80 12.73 -0.64
N ASN A 35 3.16 11.97 0.40
CA ASN A 35 4.53 11.48 0.59
C ASN A 35 4.86 10.44 -0.49
N LYS A 36 6.10 10.46 -0.98
CA LYS A 36 6.57 9.60 -2.06
C LYS A 36 7.59 8.58 -1.56
N TYR A 37 7.43 7.33 -1.97
CA TYR A 37 8.29 6.20 -1.61
C TYR A 37 8.77 5.45 -2.84
N ILE A 38 9.77 4.58 -2.67
CA ILE A 38 10.22 3.63 -3.71
C ILE A 38 9.67 2.25 -3.36
N ASP A 39 9.02 1.60 -4.32
CA ASP A 39 8.52 0.23 -4.18
C ASP A 39 9.66 -0.78 -4.40
N PHE A 40 10.02 -1.49 -3.33
CA PHE A 40 11.02 -2.56 -3.34
C PHE A 40 10.40 -3.97 -3.26
N LEU A 41 9.07 -4.08 -3.24
CA LEU A 41 8.34 -5.35 -3.21
C LEU A 41 7.75 -5.70 -4.59
N SER A 42 7.35 -4.69 -5.37
CA SER A 42 6.76 -4.82 -6.71
C SER A 42 5.57 -5.79 -6.73
N ALA A 43 4.77 -5.78 -5.66
CA ALA A 43 3.68 -6.71 -5.39
C ALA A 43 4.07 -8.18 -5.66
N TYR A 44 5.17 -8.64 -5.06
CA TYR A 44 5.75 -9.97 -5.31
C TYR A 44 6.10 -10.17 -6.80
N SER A 45 6.78 -9.17 -7.39
CA SER A 45 7.18 -9.12 -8.80
C SER A 45 6.03 -9.11 -9.83
N ALA A 46 4.76 -8.98 -9.41
CA ALA A 46 3.64 -8.82 -10.34
C ALA A 46 3.70 -7.52 -11.16
N VAL A 47 4.45 -6.52 -10.69
CA VAL A 47 4.58 -5.18 -11.29
C VAL A 47 6.05 -4.94 -11.67
N ASN A 48 6.54 -5.62 -12.71
CA ASN A 48 7.98 -5.69 -13.08
C ASN A 48 8.43 -4.81 -14.25
N GLN A 49 7.58 -3.87 -14.69
CA GLN A 49 7.85 -2.96 -15.81
C GLN A 49 9.06 -2.05 -15.62
#